data_AF-Q1LFF1-F1
#
_entry.id   AF-Q1LFF1-F1
#
_cell.length_a   1.000
_cell.length_b   1.000
_cell.length_c   1.000
_cell.angle_alpha   90.00
_cell.angle_beta   90.00
_cell.angle_gamma   90.00
#
_symmetry.space_group_name_H-M   'P 1'
#
loop_
_entity.id
_entity.type
_entity.pdbx_description
1 polymer ?
#
loop_
_entity_poly.entity_id
_entity_poly.type
_entity_poly.pdbx_seq_one_letter_code
_entity_poly.pdbx_strand_id
1 'polypeptide(L)'
;MCTAFPSINAGANGYKVVAVVDASGTYSKMAHKITLARVVQVSVVPMDTAAIASERQRTWHRDDAQQWAEIYTRIFPAKPLLIETCMKAQSVQKDGEALDSARNHHTRPSTLRRLRSRWPSRWS
;
A
#
# COMPACT_ATOMS: atom_id res chain seq x y z
N MET A 1 23.83 -8.53 7.75
CA MET A 1 24.54 -9.61 8.45
C MET A 1 23.55 -10.64 9.01
N CYS A 2 22.66 -10.23 9.91
CA CYS A 2 21.63 -11.07 10.53
C CYS A 2 20.66 -11.76 9.54
N THR A 3 20.29 -11.13 8.42
CA THR A 3 19.44 -11.80 7.40
C THR A 3 20.26 -12.73 6.51
N ALA A 4 21.42 -12.27 6.04
CA ALA A 4 22.18 -12.95 4.99
C ALA A 4 22.73 -14.32 5.42
N PHE A 5 23.36 -14.41 6.60
CA PHE A 5 23.95 -15.66 7.06
C PHE A 5 22.94 -16.81 7.25
N PRO A 6 21.84 -16.64 8.01
CA PRO A 6 20.86 -17.71 8.14
C PRO A 6 20.15 -18.01 6.82
N SER A 7 19.89 -17.02 5.96
CA SER A 7 19.29 -17.29 4.65
C SER A 7 20.18 -18.14 3.75
N ILE A 8 21.49 -17.87 3.71
CA ILE A 8 22.45 -18.66 2.93
C ILE A 8 22.53 -20.09 3.49
N ASN A 9 22.62 -20.23 4.82
CA ASN A 9 22.70 -21.54 5.46
C ASN A 9 21.43 -22.37 5.21
N ALA A 10 20.26 -21.77 5.35
CA ALA A 10 18.99 -22.45 5.07
C ALA A 10 18.86 -22.80 3.57
N GLY A 11 19.28 -21.92 2.66
CA GLY A 11 19.32 -22.22 1.23
C GLY A 11 20.23 -23.41 0.90
N ALA A 12 21.42 -23.47 1.52
CA ALA A 12 22.34 -24.60 1.38
C ALA A 12 21.77 -25.91 1.92
N ASN A 13 20.92 -25.85 2.94
CA ASN A 13 20.20 -27.00 3.50
C ASN A 13 18.94 -27.38 2.70
N GLY A 14 18.70 -26.77 1.52
CA GLY A 14 17.59 -27.10 0.63
C GLY A 14 16.24 -26.47 0.98
N TYR A 15 16.21 -25.49 1.90
CA TYR A 15 14.97 -24.78 2.21
C TYR A 15 14.63 -23.76 1.13
N LYS A 16 13.32 -23.56 0.88
CA LYS A 16 12.84 -22.42 0.09
C LYS A 16 12.85 -21.18 0.97
N VAL A 17 13.88 -20.35 0.79
CA VAL A 17 14.07 -19.13 1.58
C VAL A 17 13.64 -17.90 0.80
N VAL A 18 12.84 -17.06 1.46
CA VAL A 18 12.47 -15.73 0.96
C VAL A 18 13.09 -14.67 1.88
N ALA A 19 13.81 -13.71 1.31
CA ALA A 19 14.42 -12.61 2.06
C ALA A 19 13.56 -11.35 1.92
N VAL A 20 13.00 -10.87 3.04
CA VAL A 20 12.10 -9.70 3.08
C VAL A 20 12.92 -8.41 3.11
N VAL A 21 13.02 -7.73 1.99
CA VAL A 21 14.02 -6.66 1.78
C VAL A 21 13.62 -5.32 2.41
N ASP A 22 12.32 -5.01 2.40
CA ASP A 22 11.74 -3.80 2.99
C ASP A 22 11.62 -3.87 4.52
N ALA A 23 11.66 -5.08 5.08
CA ALA A 23 11.77 -5.33 6.52
C ALA A 23 13.22 -5.49 7.02
N SER A 24 14.21 -5.45 6.12
CA SER A 24 15.63 -5.69 6.45
C SER A 24 16.49 -4.44 6.26
N GLY A 25 17.06 -3.94 7.36
CA GLY A 25 17.94 -2.77 7.38
C GLY A 25 19.44 -3.09 7.23
N THR A 26 20.21 -2.10 6.77
CA THR A 26 21.68 -2.09 6.81
C THR A 26 22.19 -0.65 6.84
N TYR A 27 23.49 -0.46 7.06
CA TYR A 27 24.12 0.86 7.25
C TYR A 27 24.35 1.65 5.95
N SER A 28 24.26 1.04 4.77
CA SER A 28 24.33 1.78 3.50
C SER A 28 23.58 1.09 2.36
N LYS A 29 23.13 1.89 1.38
CA LYS A 29 22.48 1.36 0.16
C LYS A 29 23.41 0.40 -0.60
N MET A 30 24.72 0.68 -0.62
CA MET A 30 25.70 -0.19 -1.26
C MET A 30 25.82 -1.53 -0.53
N ALA A 31 25.91 -1.52 0.80
CA ALA A 31 25.96 -2.74 1.61
C ALA A 31 24.68 -3.59 1.41
N HIS A 32 23.52 -2.95 1.26
CA HIS A 32 22.25 -3.63 0.99
C HIS A 32 22.31 -4.37 -0.34
N LYS A 33 22.72 -3.67 -1.41
CA LYS A 33 22.80 -4.24 -2.77
C LYS A 33 23.80 -5.39 -2.86
N ILE A 34 24.98 -5.25 -2.25
CA ILE A 34 26.00 -6.32 -2.22
C ILE A 34 25.46 -7.54 -1.46
N THR A 35 24.75 -7.31 -0.35
CA THR A 35 24.14 -8.40 0.42
C THR A 35 23.06 -9.13 -0.38
N LEU A 36 22.19 -8.38 -1.08
CA LEU A 36 21.17 -8.97 -1.97
C LEU A 36 21.78 -9.79 -3.09
N ALA A 37 22.82 -9.28 -3.74
CA ALA A 37 23.54 -10.02 -4.78
C ALA A 37 24.06 -11.37 -4.26
N ARG A 38 24.61 -11.39 -3.04
CA ARG A 38 25.11 -12.62 -2.41
C ARG A 38 24.01 -13.64 -2.10
N VAL A 39 22.85 -13.21 -1.61
CA VAL A 39 21.76 -14.16 -1.27
C VAL A 39 21.09 -14.72 -2.53
N VAL A 40 20.94 -13.91 -3.57
CA VAL A 40 20.38 -14.37 -4.87
C VAL A 40 21.22 -15.47 -5.50
N GLN A 41 22.55 -15.43 -5.33
CA GLN A 41 23.47 -16.46 -5.84
C GLN A 41 23.23 -17.86 -5.26
N VAL A 42 22.59 -17.97 -4.09
CA VAL A 42 22.29 -19.26 -3.42
C VAL A 42 20.80 -19.59 -3.44
N SER A 43 20.09 -19.14 -4.49
CA SER A 43 18.67 -19.44 -4.72
C SER A 43 17.69 -18.89 -3.66
N VAL A 44 18.12 -17.91 -2.86
CA VAL A 44 17.21 -17.17 -1.98
C VAL A 44 16.45 -16.15 -2.81
N VAL A 45 15.12 -16.10 -2.67
CA VAL A 45 14.28 -15.18 -3.43
C VAL A 45 14.09 -13.88 -2.64
N PRO A 46 14.60 -12.73 -3.10
CA PRO A 46 14.28 -11.45 -2.48
C PRO A 46 12.84 -11.05 -2.82
N MET A 47 12.07 -10.65 -1.81
CA MET A 47 10.70 -10.13 -1.94
C MET A 47 10.47 -8.99 -0.96
N ASP A 48 9.41 -8.22 -1.18
CA ASP A 48 8.88 -7.27 -0.21
C ASP A 48 7.73 -7.87 0.61
N THR A 49 7.35 -7.18 1.69
CA THR A 49 6.27 -7.60 2.60
C THR A 49 4.93 -7.68 1.88
N ALA A 50 4.68 -6.81 0.90
CA ALA A 50 3.43 -6.79 0.14
C ALA A 50 3.29 -8.00 -0.79
N ALA A 51 4.39 -8.42 -1.42
CA ALA A 51 4.46 -9.59 -2.27
C ALA A 51 4.16 -10.84 -1.45
N ILE A 52 4.76 -10.97 -0.26
CA ILE A 52 4.48 -12.09 0.65
C ILE A 52 3.02 -12.09 1.10
N ALA A 53 2.49 -10.93 1.49
CA ALA A 53 1.08 -10.79 1.83
C ALA A 53 0.20 -11.22 0.65
N SER A 54 0.56 -10.83 -0.58
CA SER A 54 -0.20 -11.16 -1.79
C SER A 54 -0.08 -12.64 -2.18
N GLU A 55 1.07 -13.27 -2.01
CA GLU A 55 1.25 -14.71 -2.20
C GLU A 55 0.46 -15.54 -1.19
N ARG A 56 0.37 -15.05 0.05
CA ARG A 56 -0.43 -15.68 1.10
C ARG A 56 -1.91 -15.46 0.85
N GLN A 57 -2.29 -14.25 0.40
CA GLN A 57 -3.65 -13.91 0.05
C GLN A 57 -4.09 -14.72 -1.17
N ARG A 58 -3.41 -14.68 -2.31
CA ARG A 58 -3.78 -15.31 -3.60
C ARG A 58 -5.02 -14.76 -4.32
N THR A 59 -6.10 -14.45 -3.62
CA THR A 59 -7.34 -13.93 -4.23
C THR A 59 -8.05 -12.94 -3.32
N TRP A 60 -8.80 -12.00 -3.89
CA TRP A 60 -9.69 -11.09 -3.15
C TRP A 60 -11.10 -11.65 -2.97
N HIS A 61 -11.45 -12.72 -3.69
CA HIS A 61 -12.76 -13.36 -3.60
C HIS A 61 -12.83 -14.30 -2.39
N ARG A 62 -13.02 -13.71 -1.21
CA ARG A 62 -13.05 -14.36 0.11
C ARG A 62 -13.84 -13.54 1.12
N ASP A 63 -14.33 -14.20 2.16
CA ASP A 63 -15.15 -13.55 3.19
C ASP A 63 -14.33 -12.63 4.12
N ASP A 64 -13.03 -12.90 4.27
CA ASP A 64 -12.07 -12.14 5.08
C ASP A 64 -11.38 -11.01 4.27
N ALA A 65 -11.89 -10.64 3.10
CA ALA A 65 -11.26 -9.65 2.21
C ALA A 65 -11.05 -8.29 2.89
N GLN A 66 -11.97 -7.90 3.77
CA GLN A 66 -11.85 -6.65 4.54
C GLN A 66 -10.69 -6.69 5.54
N GLN A 67 -10.47 -7.82 6.20
CA GLN A 67 -9.36 -8.00 7.13
C GLN A 67 -8.01 -7.95 6.38
N TRP A 68 -7.95 -8.51 5.17
CA TRP A 68 -6.79 -8.35 4.30
C TRP A 68 -6.57 -6.89 3.90
N ALA A 69 -7.63 -6.15 3.55
CA ALA A 69 -7.51 -4.73 3.22
C ALA A 69 -6.92 -3.91 4.39
N GLU A 70 -7.33 -4.21 5.63
CA GLU A 70 -6.76 -3.62 6.84
C GLU A 70 -5.26 -3.93 6.99
N ILE A 71 -4.83 -5.16 6.72
CA ILE A 71 -3.39 -5.51 6.73
C ILE A 71 -2.63 -4.67 5.71
N TYR A 72 -3.16 -4.53 4.49
CA TYR A 72 -2.53 -3.72 3.45
C TYR A 72 -2.43 -2.22 3.80
N THR A 73 -3.27 -1.69 4.68
CA THR A 73 -3.11 -0.31 5.17
C THR A 73 -1.85 -0.11 6.01
N ARG A 74 -1.37 -1.18 6.67
CA ARG A 74 -0.12 -1.14 7.45
C ARG A 74 1.11 -1.21 6.55
N ILE A 75 1.00 -1.91 5.43
CA ILE A 75 2.09 -2.06 4.45
C ILE A 75 2.19 -0.81 3.56
N PHE A 76 1.05 -0.26 3.16
CA PHE A 76 0.95 0.89 2.27
C PHE A 76 0.28 2.08 2.98
N PRO A 77 1.06 3.06 3.48
CA PRO A 77 0.51 4.19 4.25
C PRO A 77 -0.54 5.02 3.50
N ALA A 78 -0.51 5.05 2.17
CA ALA A 78 -1.47 5.78 1.34
C ALA A 78 -2.79 5.01 1.07
N LYS A 79 -2.85 3.70 1.41
CA LYS A 79 -4.03 2.86 1.14
C LYS A 79 -5.33 3.31 1.85
N PRO A 80 -5.30 3.88 3.08
CA PRO A 80 -6.52 4.37 3.73
C PRO A 80 -7.30 5.38 2.88
N LEU A 81 -6.60 6.29 2.19
CA LEU A 81 -7.22 7.30 1.31
C LEU A 81 -7.97 6.65 0.14
N LEU A 82 -7.40 5.57 -0.42
CA LEU A 82 -8.03 4.81 -1.50
C LEU A 82 -9.27 4.08 -1.00
N ILE A 83 -9.21 3.48 0.19
CA ILE A 83 -10.35 2.78 0.79
C ILE A 83 -11.49 3.75 1.05
N GLU A 84 -11.22 4.89 1.69
CA GLU A 84 -12.22 5.93 1.95
C GLU A 84 -12.91 6.39 0.67
N THR A 85 -12.13 6.74 -0.35
CA THR A 85 -12.66 7.21 -1.65
C THR A 85 -13.50 6.14 -2.32
N CYS A 86 -13.06 4.89 -2.29
CA CYS A 86 -13.78 3.77 -2.90
C CYS A 86 -15.10 3.48 -2.17
N MET A 87 -15.09 3.51 -0.83
CA MET A 87 -16.29 3.35 -0.02
C MET A 87 -17.30 4.47 -0.27
N LYS A 88 -16.83 5.72 -0.40
CA LYS A 88 -17.70 6.85 -0.73
C LYS A 88 -18.29 6.73 -2.15
N ALA A 89 -17.50 6.29 -3.12
CA ALA A 89 -18.00 6.05 -4.48
C ALA A 89 -19.07 4.94 -4.51
N GLN A 90 -18.88 3.87 -3.74
CA GLN A 90 -19.86 2.79 -3.61
C GLN A 90 -21.14 3.24 -2.92
N SER A 91 -21.06 4.13 -1.92
CA SER A 91 -22.26 4.68 -1.26
C SER A 91 -23.08 5.49 -2.26
N VAL A 92 -22.44 6.35 -3.06
CA VAL A 92 -23.13 7.13 -4.11
C VAL A 92 -23.85 6.23 -5.11
N GLN A 93 -23.24 5.11 -5.51
CA GLN A 93 -23.87 4.14 -6.39
C GLN A 93 -25.08 3.45 -5.76
N LYS A 94 -24.99 3.07 -4.47
CA LYS A 94 -26.07 2.36 -3.76
C LYS A 94 -27.22 3.28 -3.36
N ASP A 95 -26.89 4.46 -2.86
CA ASP A 95 -27.84 5.43 -2.32
C ASP A 95 -28.45 6.32 -3.41
N GLY A 96 -27.93 6.25 -4.63
CA GLY A 96 -28.44 7.00 -5.79
C GLY A 96 -28.32 8.51 -5.62
N GLU A 97 -27.23 9.00 -5.00
CA GLU A 97 -27.06 10.44 -4.81
C GLU A 97 -27.07 11.18 -6.15
N ALA A 98 -27.84 12.27 -6.22
CA ALA A 98 -27.94 13.09 -7.42
C ALA A 98 -26.56 13.61 -7.83
N LEU A 99 -26.16 13.29 -9.06
CA LEU A 99 -24.90 13.73 -9.67
C LEU A 99 -24.73 15.23 -9.51
N ASP A 100 -23.53 15.68 -9.14
CA ASP A 100 -23.25 17.11 -8.98
C ASP A 100 -23.45 17.91 -10.29
N SER A 101 -23.37 17.22 -11.44
CA SER A 101 -23.72 17.76 -12.76
C SER A 101 -25.22 17.94 -13.00
N ALA A 102 -26.07 17.24 -12.26
CA ALA A 102 -27.52 17.39 -12.27
C ALA A 102 -28.03 18.33 -11.17
N ARG A 103 -27.15 18.77 -10.24
CA ARG A 103 -27.48 19.76 -9.22
C ARG A 103 -27.50 21.15 -9.86
N ASN A 104 -28.69 21.75 -9.88
CA ASN A 104 -28.93 23.05 -10.48
C ASN A 104 -28.04 24.13 -9.82
N HIS A 105 -27.01 24.62 -10.52
CA HIS A 105 -26.07 25.63 -9.99
C HIS A 105 -26.72 27.01 -9.70
N HIS A 106 -28.01 27.18 -10.04
CA HIS A 106 -28.78 28.39 -9.81
C HIS A 106 -29.31 28.56 -8.37
N THR A 107 -29.33 27.50 -7.56
CA THR A 107 -29.75 27.56 -6.16
C THR A 107 -28.56 27.29 -5.24
N ARG A 108 -27.58 28.20 -5.23
CA ARG A 108 -26.55 28.18 -4.18
C ARG A 108 -27.11 28.83 -2.91
N PRO A 109 -27.15 28.14 -1.76
CA PRO A 109 -27.26 28.82 -0.48
C PRO A 109 -26.05 29.73 -0.31
N SER A 110 -26.26 30.97 0.13
CA SER A 110 -25.26 32.04 0.26
C SER A 110 -24.09 31.73 1.20
N THR A 111 -24.04 30.54 1.81
CA THR A 111 -23.05 30.12 2.79
C THR A 111 -21.68 29.75 2.19
N LEU A 112 -21.58 29.49 0.89
CA LEU A 112 -20.29 29.17 0.23
C LEU A 112 -19.41 30.39 -0.10
N ARG A 113 -19.87 31.63 0.15
CA ARG A 113 -19.02 32.83 -0.02
C ARG A 113 -17.94 32.94 1.07
N ARG A 114 -18.03 32.19 2.17
CA ARG A 114 -17.09 32.28 3.32
C ARG A 114 -15.85 31.39 3.22
N LEU A 115 -15.80 30.42 2.30
CA LEU A 115 -14.66 29.49 2.17
C LEU A 115 -13.61 29.93 1.15
N ARG A 116 -13.94 30.84 0.23
CA ARG A 116 -12.99 31.36 -0.76
C ARG A 116 -12.05 32.46 -0.22
N SER A 117 -12.37 33.04 0.93
CA SER A 117 -11.56 34.09 1.57
C SER A 117 -10.49 33.54 2.53
N ARG A 118 -10.40 32.22 2.72
CA ARG A 118 -9.43 31.58 3.64
C ARG A 118 -8.35 30.75 2.95
N TRP A 119 -8.28 30.79 1.61
CA TRP A 119 -7.21 30.14 0.85
C TRP A 119 -6.04 31.13 0.63
N PRO A 120 -4.85 30.88 1.20
CA PRO A 120 -3.69 31.75 1.00
C PRO A 120 -3.15 31.59 -0.42
N SER A 121 -2.85 32.71 -1.08
CA SER A 121 -2.35 32.85 -2.45
C SER A 121 -0.89 32.38 -2.65
N ARG A 122 -0.49 31.23 -2.10
CA ARG A 122 0.91 30.77 -2.10
C ARG A 122 1.20 29.59 -3.04
N TRP A 123 0.43 29.48 -4.12
CA TRP A 123 0.72 28.56 -5.23
C TRP A 123 0.40 29.27 -6.55
N SER A 124 1.35 30.09 -6.98
CA SER A 124 1.55 30.60 -8.33
C SER A 124 3.04 30.52 -8.62
#